data_AF-A0A6A3ITP6-F1
#
_entry.id   AF-A0A6A3ITP6-F1
#
_cell.length_a   1.000
_cell.length_b   1.000
_cell.length_c   1.000
_cell.angle_alpha   90.00
_cell.angle_beta   90.00
_cell.angle_gamma   90.00
#
_symmetry.space_group_name_H-M   'P 1'
#
loop_
_entity.id
_entity.type
_entity.pdbx_description
1 polymer ?
#
loop_
_entity_poly.entity_id
_entity_poly.type
_entity_poly.pdbx_seq_one_letter_code
_entity_poly.pdbx_strand_id
1 'polypeptide(L)'
;MTSCCRRTCSATSSPATIFLSHSYFATDKMIRLNSEYVGILKANSKRDLQMIVKDFNIPGVTETSIVTYYNKATANKGQMLFIDSVRGELRYNFNKIIKVSGESDEE
;
A
#
# COMPACT_ATOMS: atom_id res chain seq x y z
N MET A 1 36.56 -6.99 -18.82
CA MET A 1 36.31 -5.57 -19.16
C MET A 1 35.07 -5.52 -20.04
N THR A 2 33.91 -5.22 -19.47
CA THR A 2 32.66 -5.12 -20.24
C THR A 2 31.98 -3.83 -19.85
N SER A 3 32.16 -2.83 -20.70
CA SER A 3 31.58 -1.49 -20.62
C SER A 3 30.07 -1.58 -20.84
N CYS A 4 29.28 -1.44 -19.78
CA CYS A 4 27.85 -1.21 -19.90
C CYS A 4 27.60 0.31 -19.99
N CYS A 5 27.09 0.69 -21.16
CA CYS A 5 26.84 2.04 -21.63
C CYS A 5 25.98 2.85 -20.63
N ARG A 6 26.55 3.90 -20.02
CA ARG A 6 25.80 4.97 -19.36
C ARG A 6 24.96 5.69 -20.41
N ARG A 7 23.65 5.45 -20.45
CA ARG A 7 22.72 6.39 -21.07
C ARG A 7 22.21 7.35 -20.00
N THR A 8 22.75 8.56 -20.03
CA THR A 8 22.11 9.76 -19.49
C THR A 8 20.89 10.07 -20.37
N CYS A 9 19.73 9.53 -20.01
CA CYS A 9 18.45 10.04 -20.51
C CYS A 9 17.93 11.05 -19.48
N SER A 10 18.01 12.33 -19.82
CA SER A 10 17.26 13.39 -19.15
C SER A 10 15.78 13.24 -19.53
N ALA A 11 15.10 12.29 -18.91
CA ALA A 11 13.65 12.20 -18.91
C ALA A 11 13.17 12.66 -17.52
N THR A 12 12.37 13.72 -17.48
CA THR A 12 11.46 13.95 -16.35
C THR A 12 10.33 12.93 -16.43
N SER A 13 10.66 11.64 -16.45
CA SER A 13 9.71 10.57 -16.24
C SER A 13 9.65 10.37 -14.74
N SER A 14 8.47 10.45 -14.14
CA SER A 14 8.23 9.97 -12.79
C SER A 14 7.94 8.47 -12.89
N PRO A 15 8.93 7.55 -12.78
CA PRO A 15 8.65 6.12 -12.85
C PRO A 15 7.80 5.71 -11.64
N ALA A 16 6.57 5.25 -11.88
CA ALA A 16 5.80 4.54 -10.88
C ALA A 16 6.18 3.06 -10.92
N THR A 17 6.54 2.48 -9.77
CA THR A 17 6.86 1.06 -9.64
C THR A 17 5.89 0.41 -8.67
N ILE A 18 5.35 -0.76 -9.05
CA ILE A 18 4.48 -1.57 -8.18
C ILE A 18 5.23 -2.83 -7.82
N PHE A 19 5.32 -3.12 -6.52
CA PHE A 19 5.94 -4.33 -6.00
C PHE A 19 4.88 -5.19 -5.33
N LEU A 20 4.80 -6.47 -5.75
CA LEU A 20 3.86 -7.44 -5.20
C LEU A 20 4.65 -8.56 -4.52
N SER A 21 4.42 -8.75 -3.23
CA SER A 21 5.04 -9.84 -2.47
C SER A 21 4.03 -10.53 -1.56
N HIS A 22 4.27 -11.82 -1.31
CA HIS A 22 3.45 -12.61 -0.39
C HIS A 22 3.85 -12.41 1.08
N SER A 23 5.03 -11.84 1.34
CA SER A 23 5.52 -11.59 2.70
C SER A 23 6.14 -10.21 2.81
N TYR A 24 5.56 -9.40 3.69
CA TYR A 24 6.08 -8.08 4.00
C TYR A 24 7.42 -8.19 4.75
N PHE A 25 7.55 -9.19 5.64
CA PHE A 25 8.81 -9.48 6.34
C PHE A 25 10.00 -9.72 5.41
N ALA A 26 9.81 -10.56 4.39
CA ALA A 26 10.88 -10.98 3.49
C ALA A 26 11.30 -9.90 2.48
N THR A 27 10.51 -8.84 2.36
CA THR A 27 10.81 -7.72 1.45
C THR A 27 12.00 -6.91 1.99
N ASP A 28 12.82 -6.35 1.11
CA ASP A 28 13.94 -5.51 1.52
C ASP A 28 13.44 -4.24 2.24
N LYS A 29 14.11 -3.85 3.32
CA LYS A 29 13.79 -2.64 4.10
C LYS A 29 13.84 -1.38 3.23
N MET A 30 14.73 -1.34 2.25
CA MET A 30 14.84 -0.21 1.32
C MET A 30 13.56 -0.03 0.50
N ILE A 31 12.90 -1.10 0.09
CA ILE A 31 11.65 -1.00 -0.68
C ILE A 31 10.51 -0.58 0.24
N ARG A 32 10.46 -1.12 1.46
CA ARG A 32 9.40 -0.81 2.43
C ARG A 32 9.39 0.66 2.85
N LEU A 33 10.54 1.21 3.24
CA LEU A 33 10.62 2.59 3.74
C LEU A 33 10.46 3.66 2.65
N ASN A 34 10.71 3.31 1.38
CA ASN A 34 10.54 4.23 0.25
C ASN A 34 9.18 4.09 -0.44
N SER A 35 8.30 3.20 0.05
CA SER A 35 6.97 3.02 -0.53
C SER A 35 6.00 4.08 0.01
N GLU A 36 5.34 4.81 -0.90
CA GLU A 36 4.33 5.82 -0.54
C GLU A 36 2.98 5.19 -0.16
N TYR A 37 2.67 4.06 -0.79
CA TYR A 37 1.40 3.36 -0.65
C TYR A 37 1.63 1.87 -0.40
N VAL A 38 0.88 1.32 0.55
CA VAL A 38 0.89 -0.13 0.83
C VAL A 38 -0.53 -0.66 0.90
N GLY A 39 -0.83 -1.64 0.05
CA GLY A 39 -2.09 -2.38 0.06
C GLY A 39 -1.92 -3.75 0.71
N ILE A 40 -2.74 -4.06 1.70
CA ILE A 40 -2.74 -5.35 2.42
C ILE A 40 -4.04 -6.08 2.10
N LEU A 41 -3.94 -7.10 1.26
CA LEU A 41 -5.06 -7.97 0.90
C LEU A 41 -5.36 -8.98 2.00
N LYS A 42 -4.37 -9.83 2.31
CA LYS A 42 -4.48 -10.84 3.36
C LYS A 42 -3.11 -11.05 3.99
N ALA A 43 -2.97 -10.62 5.24
CA ALA A 43 -1.83 -10.94 6.08
C ALA A 43 -2.06 -12.30 6.75
N ASN A 44 -1.10 -13.21 6.60
CA ASN A 44 -1.11 -14.50 7.30
C ASN A 44 -0.58 -14.37 8.73
N SER A 45 0.25 -13.35 9.01
CA SER A 45 0.92 -13.20 10.30
C SER A 45 0.66 -11.83 10.94
N LYS A 46 0.42 -11.83 12.25
CA LYS A 46 0.37 -10.58 13.06
C LYS A 46 1.72 -9.85 13.05
N ARG A 47 2.81 -10.58 12.84
CA ARG A 47 4.17 -10.04 12.74
C ARG A 47 4.30 -9.07 11.56
N ASP A 48 3.73 -9.41 10.40
CA ASP A 48 3.72 -8.51 9.22
C ASP A 48 3.03 -7.19 9.55
N LEU A 49 1.86 -7.24 10.21
CA LEU A 49 1.12 -6.04 10.63
C LEU A 49 1.91 -5.18 11.63
N GLN A 50 2.60 -5.80 12.59
CA GLN A 50 3.44 -5.08 13.54
C GLN A 50 4.61 -4.35 12.87
N MET A 51 5.21 -4.95 11.84
CA MET A 51 6.30 -4.30 11.10
C MET A 51 5.80 -3.14 10.24
N ILE A 52 4.63 -3.29 9.63
CA ILE A 52 4.00 -2.21 8.87
C ILE A 52 3.75 -0.99 9.76
N VAL A 53 3.20 -1.18 10.97
CA VAL A 53 3.00 -0.07 11.92
C VAL A 53 4.33 0.61 12.30
N LYS A 54 5.40 -0.16 12.46
CA LYS A 54 6.75 0.35 12.79
C LYS A 54 7.38 1.12 11.63
N ASP A 55 7.19 0.66 10.40
CA ASP A 55 7.78 1.28 9.20
C ASP A 55 7.08 2.60 8.84
N PHE A 56 5.74 2.69 8.98
CA PHE A 56 4.95 3.87 8.56
C PHE A 56 4.63 4.89 9.66
N ASN A 57 4.79 4.53 10.95
CA ASN A 57 4.56 5.40 12.11
C ASN A 57 3.30 6.31 12.01
N ILE A 58 2.16 5.70 11.71
CA ILE A 58 0.90 6.43 11.49
C ILE A 58 0.38 6.97 12.82
N PRO A 59 0.08 8.28 12.94
CA PRO A 59 -0.40 8.86 14.18
C PRO A 59 -1.74 8.23 14.60
N GLY A 60 -1.80 7.76 15.84
CA GLY A 60 -3.01 7.16 16.42
C GLY A 60 -3.24 5.68 16.10
N VAL A 61 -2.34 5.04 15.34
CA VAL A 61 -2.41 3.59 15.06
C VAL A 61 -1.47 2.83 16.00
N THR A 62 -2.06 2.05 16.90
CA THR A 62 -1.34 1.08 17.75
C THR A 62 -1.35 -0.32 17.13
N GLU A 63 -0.43 -1.19 17.57
CA GLU A 63 -0.36 -2.59 17.12
C GLU A 63 -1.65 -3.38 17.32
N THR A 64 -2.47 -3.01 18.31
CA THR A 64 -3.77 -3.65 18.54
C THR A 64 -4.85 -3.11 17.62
N SER A 65 -4.86 -1.78 17.39
CA SER A 65 -5.84 -1.13 16.51
C SER A 65 -5.71 -1.56 15.05
N ILE A 66 -4.48 -1.77 14.55
CA ILE A 66 -4.25 -2.18 13.15
C ILE A 66 -4.88 -3.54 12.84
N VAL A 67 -4.87 -4.47 13.80
CA VAL A 67 -5.49 -5.79 13.64
C VAL A 67 -7.00 -5.65 13.50
N THR A 68 -7.62 -4.76 14.28
CA THR A 68 -9.05 -4.46 14.19
C THR A 68 -9.41 -3.82 12.84
N TYR A 69 -8.64 -2.84 12.38
CA TYR A 69 -8.85 -2.20 11.07
C TYR A 69 -8.63 -3.16 9.90
N TYR A 70 -7.60 -4.01 10.00
CA TYR A 70 -7.32 -5.06 9.04
C TYR A 70 -8.50 -6.03 8.95
N ASN A 71 -8.96 -6.58 10.08
CA ASN A 71 -10.09 -7.51 10.10
C ASN A 71 -11.38 -6.85 9.56
N LYS A 72 -11.60 -5.57 9.86
CA LYS A 72 -12.73 -4.79 9.33
C LYS A 72 -12.63 -4.61 7.81
N ALA A 73 -11.46 -4.27 7.31
CA ALA A 73 -11.22 -4.07 5.87
C ALA A 73 -11.32 -5.39 5.10
N THR A 74 -10.78 -6.49 5.63
CA THR A 74 -10.77 -7.80 4.97
C THR A 74 -12.02 -8.65 5.23
N ALA A 75 -13.02 -8.12 5.94
CA ALA A 75 -14.27 -8.84 6.22
C ALA A 75 -14.99 -9.25 4.93
N ASN A 76 -14.92 -8.39 3.90
CA ASN A 76 -15.49 -8.64 2.59
C ASN A 76 -14.39 -9.09 1.62
N LYS A 77 -14.66 -10.16 0.86
CA LYS A 77 -13.74 -10.63 -0.18
C LYS A 77 -13.57 -9.53 -1.24
N GLY A 78 -12.32 -9.31 -1.67
CA GLY A 78 -11.97 -8.29 -2.66
C GLY A 78 -11.68 -6.90 -2.07
N GLN A 79 -11.82 -6.71 -0.77
CA GLN A 79 -11.35 -5.50 -0.08
C GLN A 79 -9.92 -5.69 0.43
N MET A 80 -9.16 -4.60 0.47
CA MET A 80 -7.83 -4.54 1.07
C MET A 80 -7.74 -3.35 2.03
N LEU A 81 -6.89 -3.47 3.05
CA LEU A 81 -6.51 -2.33 3.87
C LEU A 81 -5.45 -1.54 3.11
N PHE A 82 -5.72 -0.26 2.85
CA PHE A 82 -4.81 0.62 2.13
C PHE A 82 -4.18 1.62 3.08
N ILE A 83 -2.87 1.75 3.01
CA ILE A 83 -2.06 2.65 3.83
C ILE A 83 -1.53 3.73 2.92
N ASP A 84 -1.92 4.98 3.20
CA ASP A 84 -1.41 6.17 2.56
C ASP A 84 -0.36 6.80 3.48
N SER A 85 0.92 6.61 3.16
CA SER A 85 2.02 7.17 3.94
C SER A 85 2.17 8.68 3.73
N VAL A 86 1.70 9.23 2.60
CA VAL A 86 1.82 10.65 2.28
C VAL A 86 0.88 11.47 3.14
N ARG A 87 -0.34 10.96 3.35
CA ARG A 87 -1.37 11.62 4.18
C ARG A 87 -1.46 11.07 5.59
N GLY A 88 -0.82 9.94 5.89
CA GLY A 88 -0.90 9.28 7.19
C GLY A 88 -2.29 8.72 7.49
N GLU A 89 -2.99 8.24 6.47
CA GLU A 89 -4.38 7.77 6.57
C GLU A 89 -4.48 6.28 6.26
N LEU A 90 -5.39 5.60 6.95
CA LEU A 90 -5.83 4.24 6.60
C LEU A 90 -7.14 4.32 5.82
N ARG A 91 -7.16 3.75 4.61
CA ARG A 91 -8.35 3.71 3.76
C ARG A 91 -8.81 2.28 3.55
N TYR A 92 -10.13 2.10 3.53
CA TYR A 92 -10.78 0.86 3.12
C TYR A 92 -12.09 1.25 2.42
N ASN A 93 -12.16 1.17 1.08
CA ASN A 93 -13.43 1.19 0.34
C ASN A 93 -13.18 1.00 -1.17
N PHE A 94 -13.08 -0.24 -1.64
CA PHE A 94 -12.98 -0.52 -3.08
C PHE A 94 -14.34 -0.83 -3.72
N ASN A 95 -15.41 -0.95 -2.92
CA ASN A 95 -16.75 -1.28 -3.44
C ASN A 95 -17.49 -0.09 -4.03
N LYS A 96 -16.99 1.14 -3.90
CA LYS A 96 -17.55 2.28 -4.60
C LYS A 96 -17.00 2.29 -6.02
N ILE A 97 -17.69 1.60 -6.92
CA ILE A 97 -17.43 1.69 -8.36
C ILE A 97 -17.63 3.15 -8.73
N ILE A 98 -16.56 3.84 -9.14
CA ILE A 98 -16.69 5.10 -9.85
C ILE A 98 -17.27 4.71 -11.21
N LYS A 99 -18.56 4.96 -11.42
CA LYS A 99 -19.14 4.89 -12.76
C LYS A 99 -18.39 5.91 -13.62
N VAL A 100 -17.49 5.46 -14.48
CA VAL A 100 -16.93 6.30 -15.54
C VAL A 100 -17.93 6.30 -16.68
N SER A 101 -19.08 6.91 -16.43
CA SER A 101 -19.97 7.41 -17.48
C SER A 101 -20.31 8.83 -17.09
N GLY A 102 -20.36 9.73 -18.07
CA GLY A 102 -20.93 11.06 -17.87
C GLY A 102 -22.44 10.99 -17.63
N GLU A 103 -22.89 10.18 -16.68
CA GLU A 103 -24.28 10.07 -16.27
C GLU A 103 -24.37 10.47 -14.81
N SER A 104 -24.90 11.67 -14.66
CA SER A 104 -25.49 12.19 -13.44
C SER A 104 -26.73 11.35 -13.18
N ASP A 105 -26.71 10.55 -12.13
CA ASP A 105 -27.93 10.05 -11.53
C ASP A 105 -27.97 10.57 -10.10
N GLU A 106 -28.79 11.60 -9.91
CA GLU A 106 -29.43 11.94 -8.65
C GLU A 106 -30.22 10.73 -8.16
N GLU A 107 -29.91 10.23 -6.97
CA GLU A 107 -30.77 10.16 -5.76
C GLU A 107 -30.18 9.19 -4.72
#